data_AF-H6R1Z4-F1
#
_entry.id   AF-H6R1Z4-F1
#
_cell.length_a   1.000
_cell.length_b   1.000
_cell.length_c   1.000
_cell.angle_alpha   90.00
_cell.angle_beta   90.00
_cell.angle_gamma   90.00
#
_symmetry.space_group_name_H-M   'P 1'
#
loop_
_entity.id
_entity.type
_entity.pdbx_description
1 polymer ?
#
loop_
_entity_poly.entity_id
_entity_poly.type
_entity_poly.pdbx_seq_one_letter_code
_entity_poly.pdbx_strand_id
1 'polypeptide(L)'
;MLIGEVSRRSGVSSRMLRHYDALGLVTPSVRTSTGYREYSADDIRRLFHVECLRTLGLSLTEAKRALDDPGFAPGDMVEQLVRRTRARIAAEQELLGKLERVDAAAPEQWEAVLSIVTLLHALESESGADRQQAVLARYEDAPVDALVAAALSEEDLNVAGALRWSLARAAGAALTDLAAGLDSPEVDVRRRAVAAIVAVPSAEATDLLRTAVGDADLVVADRAALALGARRATEAIPHLLDMVTEGRTDVEAAEMLGLLAATSADEIVRQLRDRLDTSDQKTRLRITQALGEVPAPAARQALVELTEDDDRWVAATAAAVLESTHDSSG
;
A
#
# COMPACT_ATOMS: atom_id res chain seq x y z
N MET A 1 4.01 -47.61 -69.70
CA MET A 1 3.32 -46.31 -69.89
C MET A 1 4.32 -45.18 -70.09
N LEU A 2 4.18 -44.37 -71.15
CA LEU A 2 5.08 -43.24 -71.39
C LEU A 2 4.83 -42.09 -70.41
N ILE A 3 5.87 -41.30 -70.11
CA ILE A 3 5.81 -40.18 -69.14
C ILE A 3 4.65 -39.19 -69.37
N GLY A 4 4.29 -38.91 -70.62
CA GLY A 4 3.17 -38.02 -70.95
C GLY A 4 1.80 -38.61 -70.61
N GLU A 5 1.67 -39.93 -70.71
CA GLU A 5 0.46 -40.66 -70.32
C GLU A 5 0.32 -40.74 -68.80
N VAL A 6 1.42 -41.01 -68.09
CA VAL A 6 1.49 -41.00 -66.63
C VAL A 6 1.11 -39.63 -66.08
N SER A 7 1.66 -38.56 -66.68
CA SER A 7 1.39 -37.19 -66.24
C SER A 7 -0.10 -36.82 -66.36
N ARG A 8 -0.76 -37.20 -67.46
CA ARG A 8 -2.20 -36.98 -67.65
C ARG A 8 -3.06 -37.78 -66.67
N ARG A 9 -2.65 -39.00 -66.33
CA ARG A 9 -3.45 -39.91 -65.49
C ARG A 9 -3.24 -39.71 -63.98
N SER A 10 -2.06 -39.26 -63.57
CA SER A 10 -1.71 -39.04 -62.15
C SER A 10 -1.89 -37.60 -61.69
N GLY A 11 -2.03 -36.64 -62.61
CA GLY A 11 -2.03 -35.21 -62.30
C GLY A 11 -0.64 -34.65 -61.95
N VAL A 12 0.38 -35.50 -61.86
CA VAL A 12 1.77 -35.11 -61.59
C VAL A 12 2.40 -34.60 -62.88
N SER A 13 2.95 -33.37 -62.87
CA SER A 13 3.57 -32.81 -64.07
C SER A 13 4.76 -33.64 -64.55
N SER A 14 5.02 -33.65 -65.86
CA SER A 14 6.17 -34.38 -66.43
C SER A 14 7.52 -33.85 -65.92
N ARG A 15 7.57 -32.59 -65.47
CA ARG A 15 8.71 -32.00 -64.76
C ARG A 15 8.91 -32.64 -63.39
N MET A 16 7.83 -32.81 -62.62
CA MET A 16 7.86 -33.42 -61.30
C MET A 16 8.20 -34.91 -61.37
N LEU A 17 7.69 -35.64 -62.38
CA LEU A 17 8.10 -37.03 -62.64
C LEU A 17 9.60 -37.17 -62.94
N ARG A 18 10.19 -36.24 -63.71
CA ARG A 18 11.65 -36.18 -63.92
C ARG A 18 12.42 -35.85 -62.64
N HIS A 19 11.83 -35.03 -61.77
CA HIS A 19 12.42 -34.70 -60.48
C HIS A 19 12.40 -35.91 -59.53
N TYR A 20 11.32 -36.69 -59.51
CA TYR A 20 11.25 -37.94 -58.74
C TYR A 20 12.24 -39.00 -59.25
N ASP A 21 12.40 -39.10 -60.57
CA ASP A 21 13.42 -39.94 -61.21
C ASP A 21 14.83 -39.52 -60.76
N ALA A 22 15.14 -38.22 -60.81
CA ALA A 22 16.43 -37.68 -60.36
C ALA A 22 16.71 -37.92 -58.86
N LEU A 23 15.67 -37.92 -58.03
CA LEU A 23 15.77 -38.23 -56.61
C LEU A 23 15.81 -39.74 -56.32
N GLY A 24 15.64 -40.60 -57.33
CA GLY A 24 15.48 -42.05 -57.18
C GLY A 24 14.23 -42.43 -56.38
N LEU A 25 13.21 -41.57 -56.38
CA LEU A 25 11.97 -41.75 -55.64
C LEU A 25 10.94 -42.53 -56.48
N VAL A 26 10.83 -42.21 -57.77
CA VAL A 26 10.04 -42.97 -58.76
C VAL A 26 10.84 -43.03 -60.05
N THR A 27 11.45 -44.18 -60.30
CA THR A 27 12.37 -44.40 -61.43
C THR A 27 11.68 -45.23 -62.50
N PRO A 28 11.73 -44.87 -63.79
CA PRO A 28 11.14 -45.68 -64.85
C PRO A 28 11.87 -47.01 -64.98
N SER A 29 11.13 -48.12 -64.88
CA SER A 29 11.65 -49.48 -64.99
C SER A 29 12.22 -49.80 -66.38
N VAL A 30 11.73 -49.14 -67.43
CA VAL A 30 12.10 -49.44 -68.82
C VAL A 30 12.46 -48.15 -69.57
N ARG A 31 13.49 -48.24 -70.41
CA ARG A 31 13.74 -47.25 -71.47
C ARG A 31 13.48 -47.91 -72.81
N THR A 32 12.67 -47.29 -73.65
CA THR A 32 12.41 -47.81 -74.99
C THR A 32 13.69 -47.77 -75.83
N SER A 33 13.76 -48.57 -76.91
CA SER A 33 14.86 -48.56 -77.88
C SER A 33 15.14 -47.18 -78.50
N THR A 34 14.14 -46.30 -78.46
CA THR A 34 14.16 -44.91 -78.92
C THR A 34 14.51 -43.89 -77.82
N GLY A 35 14.80 -44.33 -76.59
CA GLY A 35 15.27 -43.49 -75.48
C GLY A 35 14.17 -42.85 -74.62
N TYR A 36 12.89 -43.19 -74.82
CA TYR A 36 11.79 -42.66 -74.00
C TYR A 36 11.67 -43.40 -72.66
N ARG A 37 11.25 -42.66 -71.62
CA ARG A 37 10.97 -43.21 -70.29
C ARG A 37 9.64 -43.94 -70.27
N GLU A 38 9.68 -45.20 -69.86
CA GLU A 38 8.52 -46.04 -69.70
C GLU A 38 8.38 -46.54 -68.26
N TYR A 39 7.22 -46.24 -67.69
CA TYR A 39 6.85 -46.61 -66.32
C TYR A 39 6.05 -47.90 -66.34
N SER A 40 6.47 -48.86 -65.52
CA SER A 40 5.77 -50.13 -65.26
C SER A 40 4.57 -49.91 -64.33
N ALA A 41 3.73 -50.93 -64.16
CA ALA A 41 2.61 -50.86 -63.21
C ALA A 41 3.08 -50.63 -61.76
N ASP A 42 4.24 -51.17 -61.38
CA ASP A 42 4.80 -50.99 -60.04
C ASP A 42 5.38 -49.60 -59.82
N ASP A 43 5.97 -48.99 -60.87
CA ASP A 43 6.40 -47.58 -60.80
C ASP A 43 5.20 -46.65 -60.57
N ILE A 44 4.05 -46.97 -61.18
CA ILE A 44 2.81 -46.21 -61.00
C ILE A 44 2.23 -46.40 -59.60
N ARG A 45 2.26 -47.63 -59.06
CA ARG A 45 1.85 -47.86 -57.65
C ARG A 45 2.73 -47.09 -56.68
N ARG A 46 4.04 -47.08 -56.91
CA ARG A 46 4.98 -46.32 -56.10
C ARG A 46 4.72 -44.81 -56.20
N LEU A 47 4.41 -44.30 -57.39
CA LEU A 47 4.01 -42.90 -57.59
C LEU A 47 2.76 -42.53 -56.78
N PHE A 48 1.73 -43.40 -56.78
CA PHE A 48 0.53 -43.16 -55.97
C PHE A 48 0.84 -43.10 -54.47
N HIS A 49 1.67 -44.01 -53.95
CA HIS A 49 2.07 -43.99 -52.55
C HIS A 49 2.84 -42.70 -52.19
N VAL A 50 3.73 -42.22 -53.07
CA VAL A 50 4.43 -40.95 -52.88
C VAL A 50 3.44 -39.79 -52.77
N GLU A 51 2.46 -39.69 -53.66
CA GLU A 51 1.48 -38.60 -53.62
C GLU A 51 0.55 -38.67 -52.40
N CYS A 52 0.15 -39.86 -51.95
CA CYS A 52 -0.60 -40.04 -50.71
C CYS A 52 0.21 -39.53 -49.50
N LEU A 53 1.48 -39.90 -49.38
CA LEU A 53 2.34 -39.46 -48.27
C LEU A 53 2.58 -37.95 -48.30
N ARG A 54 2.73 -37.35 -49.48
CA ARG A 54 2.84 -35.88 -49.61
C ARG A 54 1.58 -35.15 -49.18
N THR A 55 0.41 -35.69 -49.48
CA THR A 55 -0.88 -35.12 -49.07
C THR A 55 -1.04 -35.15 -47.53
N LEU A 56 -0.40 -36.12 -46.87
CA LEU A 56 -0.32 -36.22 -45.41
C LEU A 56 0.75 -35.30 -44.78
N GLY A 57 1.40 -34.44 -45.58
CA GLY A 57 2.34 -33.43 -45.10
C GLY A 57 3.79 -33.90 -45.01
N LEU A 58 4.13 -35.08 -45.54
CA LEU A 58 5.52 -35.56 -45.55
C LEU A 58 6.34 -34.86 -46.64
N SER A 59 7.60 -34.60 -46.32
CA SER A 59 8.59 -34.21 -47.32
C SER A 59 8.92 -35.38 -48.25
N LEU A 60 9.45 -35.07 -49.44
CA LEU A 60 9.87 -36.09 -50.42
C LEU A 60 10.94 -37.04 -49.87
N THR A 61 11.81 -36.54 -49.01
CA THR A 61 12.86 -37.34 -48.36
C THR A 61 12.28 -38.33 -47.34
N GLU A 62 11.27 -37.92 -46.57
CA GLU A 62 10.57 -38.80 -45.64
C GLU A 62 9.75 -39.85 -46.38
N ALA A 63 9.05 -39.46 -47.45
CA ALA A 63 8.31 -40.38 -48.31
C ALA A 63 9.24 -41.41 -48.97
N LYS A 64 10.44 -40.99 -49.40
CA LYS A 64 11.45 -41.91 -49.94
C LYS A 64 11.90 -42.94 -48.91
N ARG A 65 12.33 -42.49 -47.73
CA ARG A 65 12.80 -43.38 -46.66
C ARG A 65 11.73 -44.38 -46.23
N ALA A 66 10.48 -43.92 -46.12
CA ALA A 66 9.34 -44.76 -45.82
C ALA A 66 9.15 -45.87 -46.87
N LEU A 67 9.21 -45.53 -48.16
CA LEU A 67 8.97 -46.48 -49.24
C LEU A 67 10.19 -47.37 -49.60
N ASP A 68 11.37 -47.07 -49.05
CA ASP A 68 12.59 -47.86 -49.23
C ASP A 68 12.82 -48.87 -48.09
N ASP A 69 12.05 -48.79 -47.00
CA ASP A 69 12.10 -49.72 -45.86
C ASP A 69 11.22 -50.97 -46.11
N PRO A 70 11.80 -52.19 -46.20
CA PRO A 70 11.03 -53.43 -46.44
C PRO A 70 10.05 -53.81 -45.32
N GLY A 71 10.25 -53.27 -44.11
CA GLY A 71 9.36 -53.49 -42.96
C GLY A 71 8.26 -52.43 -42.83
N PHE A 72 8.17 -51.49 -43.77
CA PHE A 72 7.26 -50.36 -43.70
C PHE A 72 5.80 -50.77 -43.91
N ALA A 73 4.99 -50.63 -42.86
CA ALA A 73 3.54 -50.64 -42.97
C ALA A 73 3.02 -49.19 -43.05
N PRO A 74 2.29 -48.80 -44.13
CA PRO A 74 1.69 -47.47 -44.25
C PRO A 74 0.80 -47.08 -43.06
N GLY A 75 0.17 -48.07 -42.42
CA GLY A 75 -0.65 -47.88 -41.21
C GLY A 75 0.14 -47.33 -40.02
N ASP A 76 1.33 -47.87 -39.76
CA ASP A 76 2.16 -47.51 -38.60
C ASP A 76 2.69 -46.07 -38.70
N MET A 77 3.02 -45.64 -39.93
CA MET A 77 3.43 -44.27 -40.22
C MET A 77 2.28 -43.27 -40.03
N VAL A 78 1.10 -43.59 -40.55
CA VAL A 78 -0.11 -42.76 -40.32
C VAL A 78 -0.41 -42.67 -38.83
N GLU A 79 -0.31 -43.78 -38.10
CA GLU A 79 -0.51 -43.79 -36.65
C GLU A 79 0.51 -42.89 -35.93
N GLN A 80 1.79 -42.93 -36.35
CA GLN A 80 2.83 -42.06 -35.81
C GLN A 80 2.56 -40.56 -36.09
N LEU A 81 2.09 -40.22 -37.28
CA LEU A 81 1.71 -38.84 -37.63
C LEU A 81 0.51 -38.37 -36.80
N VAL A 82 -0.50 -39.22 -36.62
CA VAL A 82 -1.66 -38.93 -35.77
C VAL A 82 -1.19 -38.71 -34.33
N ARG A 83 -0.33 -39.59 -33.78
CA ARG A 83 0.23 -39.42 -32.42
C ARG A 83 0.98 -38.10 -32.26
N ARG A 84 1.88 -37.77 -33.19
CA ARG A 84 2.67 -36.53 -33.16
C ARG A 84 1.78 -35.28 -33.26
N THR A 85 0.77 -35.33 -34.13
CA THR A 85 -0.16 -34.22 -34.33
C THR A 85 -1.03 -33.99 -33.09
N ARG A 86 -1.53 -35.07 -32.48
CA ARG A 86 -2.28 -34.99 -31.20
C ARG A 86 -1.43 -34.41 -30.08
N ALA A 87 -0.16 -34.82 -29.96
CA ALA A 87 0.76 -34.28 -28.97
C ALA A 87 0.99 -32.77 -29.16
N ARG A 88 1.15 -32.30 -30.41
CA ARG A 88 1.27 -30.86 -30.70
C ARG A 88 0.02 -30.09 -30.33
N ILE A 89 -1.17 -30.61 -30.65
CA ILE A 89 -2.46 -29.98 -30.29
C ILE A 89 -2.58 -29.85 -28.76
N ALA A 90 -2.23 -30.89 -28.01
CA ALA A 90 -2.28 -30.85 -26.55
C ALA A 90 -1.35 -29.77 -25.96
N ALA A 91 -0.13 -29.64 -26.50
CA ALA A 91 0.82 -28.60 -26.06
C ALA A 91 0.34 -27.18 -26.37
N GLU A 92 -0.24 -26.98 -27.56
CA GLU A 92 -0.84 -25.69 -27.97
C GLU A 92 -2.04 -25.33 -27.09
N GLN A 93 -2.89 -26.30 -26.75
CA GLN A 93 -4.03 -26.10 -25.83
C GLN A 93 -3.56 -25.76 -24.41
N GLU A 94 -2.47 -26.37 -23.92
CA GLU A 94 -1.89 -26.02 -22.62
C GLU A 94 -1.35 -24.59 -22.60
N LEU A 95 -0.68 -24.15 -23.68
CA LEU A 95 -0.20 -22.78 -23.83
C LEU A 95 -1.38 -21.79 -23.87
N LEU A 96 -2.41 -22.08 -24.65
CA LEU A 96 -3.60 -21.25 -24.72
C LEU A 96 -4.23 -21.09 -23.33
N GLY A 97 -4.40 -22.18 -22.58
CA GLY A 97 -4.93 -22.11 -21.21
C GLY A 97 -4.02 -21.36 -20.23
N LYS A 98 -2.70 -21.27 -20.47
CA LYS A 98 -1.80 -20.39 -19.70
C LYS A 98 -2.01 -18.92 -20.05
N LEU A 99 -2.15 -18.62 -21.34
CA LEU A 99 -2.39 -17.25 -21.83
C LEU A 99 -3.75 -16.72 -21.38
N GLU A 100 -4.81 -17.54 -21.47
CA GLU A 100 -6.15 -17.18 -20.96
C GLU A 100 -6.15 -16.97 -19.44
N ARG A 101 -5.32 -17.70 -18.67
CA ARG A 101 -5.16 -17.45 -17.23
C ARG A 101 -4.45 -16.12 -16.93
N VAL A 102 -3.49 -15.73 -17.75
CA VAL A 102 -2.80 -14.43 -17.64
C VAL A 102 -3.75 -13.30 -18.03
N ASP A 103 -4.53 -13.48 -19.10
CA ASP A 103 -5.53 -12.51 -19.57
C ASP A 103 -6.70 -12.35 -18.57
N ALA A 104 -7.15 -13.45 -17.97
CA ALA A 104 -8.21 -13.45 -16.95
C ALA A 104 -7.75 -12.93 -15.57
N ALA A 105 -6.45 -12.89 -15.30
CA ALA A 105 -5.89 -12.21 -14.14
C ALA A 105 -5.89 -10.69 -14.43
N ALA A 106 -7.05 -10.07 -14.23
CA ALA A 106 -7.40 -8.74 -14.71
C ALA A 106 -6.34 -7.63 -14.42
N PRO A 107 -6.17 -6.64 -15.33
CA PRO A 107 -5.29 -5.47 -15.18
C PRO A 107 -5.53 -4.61 -13.91
N GLU A 108 -6.73 -4.68 -13.33
CA GLU A 108 -7.18 -3.86 -12.20
C GLU A 108 -6.42 -4.16 -10.88
N GLN A 109 -5.89 -5.37 -10.73
CA GLN A 109 -5.08 -5.73 -9.54
C GLN A 109 -3.64 -5.25 -9.67
N TRP A 110 -3.09 -5.18 -10.89
CA TRP A 110 -1.73 -4.69 -11.13
C TRP A 110 -1.63 -3.18 -11.02
N GLU A 111 -2.64 -2.42 -11.45
CA GLU A 111 -2.64 -0.96 -11.28
C GLU A 111 -2.70 -0.57 -9.80
N ALA A 112 -3.54 -1.23 -9.00
CA ALA A 112 -3.59 -1.03 -7.55
C ALA A 112 -2.26 -1.40 -6.87
N VAL A 113 -1.68 -2.56 -7.22
CA VAL A 113 -0.39 -2.99 -6.67
C VAL A 113 0.74 -2.04 -7.08
N LEU A 114 0.81 -1.60 -8.34
CA LEU A 114 1.80 -0.63 -8.80
C LEU A 114 1.59 0.74 -8.15
N SER A 115 0.33 1.15 -7.90
CA SER A 115 0.01 2.38 -7.17
C SER A 115 0.56 2.33 -5.74
N ILE A 116 0.32 1.22 -5.03
CA ILE A 116 0.87 0.99 -3.68
C ILE A 116 2.41 1.00 -3.71
N VAL A 117 3.04 0.25 -4.62
CA VAL A 117 4.52 0.20 -4.72
C VAL A 117 5.10 1.59 -5.01
N THR A 118 4.45 2.37 -5.87
CA THR A 118 4.86 3.75 -6.18
C THR A 118 4.71 4.66 -4.95
N LEU A 119 3.62 4.51 -4.20
CA LEU A 119 3.40 5.26 -2.96
C LEU A 119 4.47 4.91 -1.92
N LEU A 120 4.76 3.63 -1.70
CA LEU A 120 5.79 3.18 -0.76
C LEU A 120 7.16 3.79 -1.11
N HIS A 121 7.57 3.74 -2.38
CA HIS A 121 8.80 4.39 -2.82
C HIS A 121 8.79 5.91 -2.62
N ALA A 122 7.64 6.56 -2.84
CA ALA A 122 7.53 8.00 -2.67
C ALA A 122 7.62 8.41 -1.18
N LEU A 123 7.11 7.58 -0.27
CA LEU A 123 7.26 7.76 1.19
C LEU A 123 8.71 7.55 1.67
N GLU A 124 9.52 6.81 0.92
CA GLU A 124 10.95 6.59 1.19
C GLU A 124 11.86 7.65 0.51
N SER A 125 11.30 8.61 -0.24
CA SER A 125 12.09 9.64 -0.92
C SER A 125 12.94 10.44 0.06
N GLU A 126 14.17 10.81 -0.32
CA GLU A 126 15.00 11.74 0.47
C GLU A 126 14.38 13.16 0.54
N SER A 127 13.59 13.52 -0.47
CA SER A 127 12.90 14.81 -0.56
C SER A 127 11.64 14.83 0.29
N GLY A 128 11.61 15.67 1.34
CA GLY A 128 10.42 15.88 2.16
C GLY A 128 9.21 16.37 1.36
N ALA A 129 9.44 17.22 0.34
CA ALA A 129 8.35 17.68 -0.53
C ALA A 129 7.69 16.54 -1.31
N ASP A 130 8.49 15.56 -1.78
CA ASP A 130 7.97 14.40 -2.50
C ASP A 130 7.18 13.48 -1.57
N ARG A 131 7.70 13.24 -0.35
CA ARG A 131 6.99 12.48 0.69
C ARG A 131 5.67 13.15 1.05
N GLN A 132 5.67 14.47 1.30
CA GLN A 132 4.45 15.23 1.60
C GLN A 132 3.44 15.14 0.47
N GLN A 133 3.88 15.33 -0.78
CA GLN A 133 3.02 15.26 -1.95
C GLN A 133 2.43 13.85 -2.12
N ALA A 134 3.22 12.80 -1.84
CA ALA A 134 2.75 11.42 -1.91
C ALA A 134 1.62 11.16 -0.91
N VAL A 135 1.78 11.62 0.34
CA VAL A 135 0.75 11.51 1.38
C VAL A 135 -0.50 12.29 0.96
N LEU A 136 -0.38 13.54 0.51
CA LEU A 136 -1.53 14.36 0.18
C LEU A 136 -2.27 13.91 -1.09
N ALA A 137 -1.55 13.43 -2.10
CA ALA A 137 -2.12 13.07 -3.38
C ALA A 137 -2.77 11.67 -3.40
N ARG A 138 -2.35 10.76 -2.51
CA ARG A 138 -2.72 9.33 -2.56
C ARG A 138 -3.13 8.74 -1.21
N TYR A 139 -3.70 9.56 -0.32
CA TYR A 139 -4.04 9.12 1.05
C TYR A 139 -5.12 8.02 1.12
N GLU A 140 -6.03 7.92 0.14
CA GLU A 140 -7.15 6.95 0.17
C GLU A 140 -6.70 5.52 -0.14
N ASP A 141 -5.63 5.37 -0.94
CA ASP A 141 -5.09 4.08 -1.37
C ASP A 141 -3.91 3.61 -0.50
N ALA A 142 -3.53 4.43 0.48
CA ALA A 142 -2.34 4.20 1.28
C ALA A 142 -2.57 3.09 2.31
N PRO A 143 -1.73 2.03 2.32
CA PRO A 143 -1.82 1.01 3.34
C PRO A 143 -1.47 1.62 4.71
N VAL A 144 -2.34 1.38 5.69
CA VAL A 144 -2.32 2.08 6.99
C VAL A 144 -1.04 1.81 7.77
N ASP A 145 -0.54 0.57 7.72
CA ASP A 145 0.73 0.15 8.32
C ASP A 145 1.92 0.95 7.76
N ALA A 146 1.95 1.20 6.45
CA ALA A 146 2.99 2.04 5.85
C ALA A 146 2.89 3.52 6.28
N LEU A 147 1.68 4.06 6.39
CA LEU A 147 1.47 5.41 6.91
C LEU A 147 1.93 5.53 8.37
N VAL A 148 1.67 4.51 9.20
CA VAL A 148 2.15 4.48 10.59
C VAL A 148 3.67 4.41 10.62
N ALA A 149 4.29 3.50 9.86
CA ALA A 149 5.75 3.39 9.81
C ALA A 149 6.41 4.70 9.37
N ALA A 150 5.87 5.37 8.34
CA ALA A 150 6.32 6.69 7.90
C ALA A 150 6.13 7.72 9.03
N ALA A 151 4.97 7.77 9.68
CA ALA A 151 4.70 8.74 10.75
C ALA A 151 5.62 8.59 11.97
N LEU A 152 6.02 7.37 12.30
CA LEU A 152 6.90 7.08 13.45
C LEU A 152 8.39 7.35 13.16
N SER A 153 8.77 7.42 11.88
CA SER A 153 10.14 7.69 11.44
C SER A 153 10.37 9.10 10.92
N GLU A 154 9.30 9.84 10.57
CA GLU A 154 9.41 11.14 9.91
C GLU A 154 9.94 12.26 10.83
N GLU A 155 10.94 12.98 10.34
CA GLU A 155 11.58 14.11 11.02
C GLU A 155 11.09 15.47 10.49
N ASP A 156 10.67 15.53 9.22
CA ASP A 156 10.15 16.77 8.64
C ASP A 156 8.75 17.09 9.20
N LEU A 157 8.63 18.26 9.82
CA LEU A 157 7.41 18.70 10.49
C LEU A 157 6.21 18.82 9.54
N ASN A 158 6.43 19.20 8.28
CA ASN A 158 5.36 19.34 7.29
C ASN A 158 4.87 17.97 6.83
N VAL A 159 5.80 17.05 6.55
CA VAL A 159 5.47 15.67 6.17
C VAL A 159 4.77 14.96 7.33
N ALA A 160 5.30 15.09 8.55
CA ALA A 160 4.68 14.54 9.75
C ALA A 160 3.26 15.11 9.96
N GLY A 161 3.04 16.38 9.64
CA GLY A 161 1.71 17.00 9.63
C GLY A 161 0.74 16.33 8.66
N ALA A 162 1.18 16.11 7.41
CA ALA A 162 0.38 15.42 6.39
C ALA A 162 0.07 13.96 6.79
N LEU A 163 1.05 13.25 7.33
CA LEU A 163 0.89 11.87 7.81
C LEU A 163 -0.12 11.80 8.95
N ARG A 164 -0.05 12.69 9.93
CA ARG A 164 -1.05 12.78 11.02
C ARG A 164 -2.46 13.06 10.50
N TRP A 165 -2.58 13.97 9.53
CA TRP A 165 -3.87 14.27 8.89
C TRP A 165 -4.44 13.03 8.17
N SER A 166 -3.59 12.28 7.46
CA SER A 166 -3.98 11.03 6.79
C SER A 166 -4.41 9.96 7.79
N LEU A 167 -3.63 9.73 8.85
CA LEU A 167 -3.92 8.75 9.90
C LEU A 167 -5.21 9.08 10.67
N ALA A 168 -5.49 10.37 10.91
CA ALA A 168 -6.76 10.80 11.52
C ALA A 168 -7.99 10.35 10.71
N ARG A 169 -7.86 10.25 9.38
CA ARG A 169 -8.93 9.83 8.47
C ARG A 169 -9.06 8.31 8.36
N ALA A 170 -8.00 7.55 8.66
CA ALA A 170 -8.04 6.09 8.71
C ALA A 170 -8.85 5.53 9.91
N ALA A 171 -9.45 6.40 10.73
CA ALA A 171 -10.51 6.10 11.70
C ALA A 171 -10.30 4.83 12.54
N GLY A 172 -9.24 4.81 13.34
CA GLY A 172 -8.96 3.75 14.32
C GLY A 172 -8.06 2.62 13.81
N ALA A 173 -8.02 2.36 12.49
CA ALA A 173 -7.22 1.27 11.92
C ALA A 173 -5.71 1.36 12.24
N ALA A 174 -5.21 2.58 12.48
CA ALA A 174 -3.82 2.85 12.82
C ALA A 174 -3.50 2.73 14.32
N LEU A 175 -4.51 2.66 15.21
CA LEU A 175 -4.30 2.86 16.64
C LEU A 175 -3.49 1.73 17.28
N THR A 176 -3.66 0.49 16.83
CA THR A 176 -2.88 -0.65 17.35
C THR A 176 -1.38 -0.46 17.10
N ASP A 177 -0.99 -0.08 15.89
CA ASP A 177 0.42 0.12 15.55
C ASP A 177 0.99 1.41 16.16
N LEU A 178 0.17 2.46 16.27
CA LEU A 178 0.56 3.68 16.99
C LEU A 178 0.74 3.43 18.49
N ALA A 179 -0.08 2.56 19.10
CA ALA A 179 0.08 2.15 20.49
C ALA A 179 1.42 1.42 20.70
N ALA A 180 1.82 0.54 19.78
CA ALA A 180 3.16 -0.07 19.81
C ALA A 180 4.27 0.99 19.72
N GLY A 181 4.04 2.08 19.00
CA GLY A 181 4.94 3.24 18.98
C GLY A 181 5.09 3.97 20.33
N LEU A 182 4.04 3.99 21.16
CA LEU A 182 4.11 4.50 22.54
C LEU A 182 4.94 3.61 23.46
N ASP A 183 5.04 2.30 23.17
CA ASP A 183 5.87 1.38 23.96
C ASP A 183 7.35 1.37 23.50
N SER A 184 7.72 2.21 22.53
CA SER A 184 9.08 2.25 21.98
C SER A 184 10.12 2.71 23.01
N PRO A 185 11.32 2.09 23.05
CA PRO A 185 12.42 2.59 23.87
C PRO A 185 12.90 3.98 23.42
N GLU A 186 12.73 4.30 22.13
CA GLU A 186 13.16 5.56 21.53
C GLU A 186 12.15 6.67 21.81
N VAL A 187 12.58 7.72 22.52
CA VAL A 187 11.71 8.82 22.96
C VAL A 187 11.08 9.57 21.79
N ASP A 188 11.81 9.77 20.70
CA ASP A 188 11.30 10.49 19.53
C ASP A 188 10.19 9.71 18.82
N VAL A 189 10.25 8.38 18.83
CA VAL A 189 9.18 7.52 18.32
C VAL A 189 7.93 7.66 19.19
N ARG A 190 8.06 7.63 20.52
CA ARG A 190 6.91 7.83 21.43
C ARG A 190 6.27 9.20 21.24
N ARG A 191 7.07 10.26 21.08
CA ARG A 191 6.61 11.63 20.80
C ARG A 191 5.82 11.73 19.50
N ARG A 192 6.29 11.06 18.43
CA ARG A 192 5.56 10.99 17.15
C ARG A 192 4.27 10.17 17.26
N ALA A 193 4.32 9.04 17.96
CA ALA A 193 3.15 8.18 18.21
C ALA A 193 2.04 8.94 18.93
N VAL A 194 2.34 9.59 20.06
CA VAL A 194 1.33 10.39 20.78
C VAL A 194 0.80 11.53 19.91
N ALA A 195 1.65 12.19 19.12
CA ALA A 195 1.20 13.26 18.24
C ALA A 195 0.20 12.77 17.17
N ALA A 196 0.37 11.55 16.66
CA ALA A 196 -0.58 10.93 15.74
C ALA A 196 -1.87 10.47 16.44
N ILE A 197 -1.79 9.87 17.63
CA ILE A 197 -2.96 9.42 18.40
C ILE A 197 -3.87 10.60 18.78
N VAL A 198 -3.28 11.76 19.14
CA VAL A 198 -4.03 12.99 19.43
C VAL A 198 -4.93 13.39 18.27
N ALA A 199 -4.48 13.20 17.03
CA ALA A 199 -5.22 13.58 15.82
C ALA A 199 -6.41 12.65 15.52
N VAL A 200 -6.50 11.47 16.15
CA VAL A 200 -7.59 10.51 15.92
C VAL A 200 -8.72 10.74 16.95
N PRO A 201 -9.91 11.22 16.53
CA PRO A 201 -11.01 11.55 17.44
C PRO A 201 -11.85 10.31 17.78
N SER A 202 -11.32 9.39 18.57
CA SER A 202 -12.00 8.15 18.97
C SER A 202 -11.89 7.85 20.47
N ALA A 203 -12.80 7.02 20.99
CA ALA A 203 -12.76 6.55 22.38
C ALA A 203 -11.48 5.73 22.64
N GLU A 204 -11.13 4.82 21.73
CA GLU A 204 -9.90 4.01 21.81
C GLU A 204 -8.64 4.89 21.84
N ALA A 205 -8.56 5.93 21.00
CA ALA A 205 -7.45 6.88 21.06
C ALA A 205 -7.41 7.61 22.40
N THR A 206 -8.57 7.89 23.02
CA THR A 206 -8.65 8.52 24.33
C THR A 206 -8.12 7.60 25.43
N ASP A 207 -8.44 6.31 25.34
CA ASP A 207 -7.93 5.29 26.27
C ASP A 207 -6.40 5.17 26.19
N LEU A 208 -5.84 5.22 24.97
CA LEU A 208 -4.38 5.26 24.78
C LEU A 208 -3.75 6.52 25.40
N LEU A 209 -4.37 7.69 25.23
CA LEU A 209 -3.88 8.93 25.83
C LEU A 209 -3.89 8.88 27.37
N ARG A 210 -4.88 8.23 27.99
CA ARG A 210 -4.88 8.04 29.46
C ARG A 210 -3.66 7.26 29.94
N THR A 211 -3.19 6.31 29.15
CA THR A 211 -1.97 5.56 29.45
C THR A 211 -0.74 6.44 29.23
N ALA A 212 -0.71 7.21 28.14
CA ALA A 212 0.42 8.06 27.76
C ALA A 212 0.69 9.25 28.72
N VAL A 213 -0.29 9.69 29.52
CA VAL A 213 -0.07 10.69 30.59
C VAL A 213 0.97 10.19 31.61
N GLY A 214 1.11 8.88 31.78
CA GLY A 214 2.11 8.27 32.66
C GLY A 214 3.50 8.07 32.04
N ASP A 215 3.77 8.56 30.83
CA ASP A 215 5.09 8.41 30.18
C ASP A 215 6.18 9.14 30.97
N ALA A 216 7.39 8.56 30.99
CA ALA A 216 8.55 9.16 31.63
C ALA A 216 9.05 10.42 30.90
N ASP A 217 8.78 10.55 29.60
CA ASP A 217 9.06 11.75 28.83
C ASP A 217 7.92 12.76 28.96
N LEU A 218 8.23 13.93 29.53
CA LEU A 218 7.24 14.97 29.80
C LEU A 218 6.58 15.51 28.53
N VAL A 219 7.26 15.50 27.37
CA VAL A 219 6.63 15.96 26.11
C VAL A 219 5.52 15.01 25.69
N VAL A 220 5.68 13.70 25.92
CA VAL A 220 4.62 12.72 25.69
C VAL A 220 3.47 12.91 26.66
N ALA A 221 3.78 12.96 27.96
CA ALA A 221 2.80 13.09 29.02
C ALA A 221 1.96 14.38 28.90
N ASP A 222 2.61 15.51 28.66
CA ASP A 222 1.97 16.82 28.54
C ASP A 222 1.07 16.90 27.31
N ARG A 223 1.54 16.36 26.17
CA ARG A 223 0.72 16.29 24.96
C ARG A 223 -0.51 15.42 25.15
N ALA A 224 -0.38 14.31 25.87
CA ALA A 224 -1.50 13.45 26.22
C ALA A 224 -2.50 14.15 27.15
N ALA A 225 -2.01 14.84 28.18
CA ALA A 225 -2.84 15.58 29.13
C ALA A 225 -3.63 16.71 28.46
N LEU A 226 -2.99 17.50 27.60
CA LEU A 226 -3.67 18.54 26.81
C LEU A 226 -4.77 17.96 25.92
N ALA A 227 -4.49 16.84 25.26
CA ALA A 227 -5.47 16.19 24.39
C ALA A 227 -6.64 15.60 25.18
N LEU A 228 -6.41 15.04 26.38
CA LEU A 228 -7.48 14.60 27.28
C LEU A 228 -8.32 15.78 27.76
N GLY A 229 -7.69 16.91 28.13
CA GLY A 229 -8.39 18.14 28.50
C GLY A 229 -9.31 18.64 27.39
N ALA A 230 -8.81 18.68 26.14
CA ALA A 230 -9.61 19.04 24.96
C ALA A 230 -10.79 18.09 24.73
N ARG A 231 -10.63 16.81 25.10
CA ARG A 231 -11.67 15.76 25.05
C ARG A 231 -12.57 15.72 26.29
N ARG A 232 -12.44 16.71 27.19
CA ARG A 232 -13.23 16.84 28.44
C ARG A 232 -13.05 15.67 29.42
N ALA A 233 -11.89 15.02 29.40
CA ALA A 233 -11.51 13.99 30.36
C ALA A 233 -10.99 14.64 31.65
N THR A 234 -11.81 14.62 32.71
CA THR A 234 -11.51 15.28 33.99
C THR A 234 -10.35 14.64 34.75
N GLU A 235 -10.02 13.38 34.45
CA GLU A 235 -8.85 12.69 34.96
C GLU A 235 -7.52 13.38 34.60
N ALA A 236 -7.50 14.27 33.60
CA ALA A 236 -6.33 15.06 33.23
C ALA A 236 -6.05 16.25 34.15
N ILE A 237 -7.02 16.65 35.00
CA ILE A 237 -6.91 17.85 35.87
C ILE A 237 -5.62 17.86 36.70
N PRO A 238 -5.23 16.79 37.42
CA PRO A 238 -4.02 16.82 38.24
C PRO A 238 -2.76 17.13 37.42
N HIS A 239 -2.62 16.50 36.24
CA HIS A 239 -1.45 16.70 35.38
C HIS A 239 -1.41 18.10 34.76
N LEU A 240 -2.58 18.63 34.35
CA LEU A 240 -2.69 20.00 33.83
C LEU A 240 -2.35 21.05 34.90
N LEU A 241 -2.73 20.80 36.16
CA LEU A 241 -2.34 21.67 37.28
C LEU A 241 -0.83 21.63 37.51
N ASP A 242 -0.22 20.46 37.43
CA ASP A 242 1.23 20.30 37.59
C ASP A 242 1.98 21.03 36.46
N MET A 243 1.50 20.91 35.21
CA MET A 243 2.00 21.68 34.06
C MET A 243 1.98 23.20 34.31
N VAL A 244 0.87 23.75 34.81
CA VAL A 244 0.78 25.17 35.18
C VAL A 244 1.78 25.52 36.28
N THR A 245 1.86 24.73 37.35
CA THR A 245 2.73 25.07 38.49
C THR A 245 4.21 25.02 38.15
N GLU A 246 4.60 24.06 37.32
CA GLU A 246 5.99 23.86 36.89
C GLU A 246 6.36 24.77 35.70
N GLY A 247 5.38 25.42 35.06
CA GLY A 247 5.60 26.31 33.92
C GLY A 247 5.88 25.57 32.62
N ARG A 248 5.31 24.37 32.45
CA ARG A 248 5.44 23.53 31.26
C ARG A 248 4.17 23.69 30.42
N THR A 249 4.26 24.42 29.31
CA THR A 249 3.10 24.65 28.41
C THR A 249 1.88 25.11 29.23
N ASP A 250 2.14 26.08 30.11
CA ASP A 250 1.25 26.51 31.20
C ASP A 250 0.03 27.25 30.68
N VAL A 251 0.16 28.00 29.59
CA VAL A 251 -0.96 28.69 28.93
C VAL A 251 -1.98 27.69 28.40
N GLU A 252 -1.55 26.74 27.57
CA GLU A 252 -2.48 25.74 27.02
C GLU A 252 -3.04 24.83 28.12
N ALA A 253 -2.26 24.53 29.16
CA ALA A 253 -2.77 23.78 30.30
C ALA A 253 -3.88 24.54 31.04
N ALA A 254 -3.71 25.85 31.26
CA ALA A 254 -4.72 26.72 31.85
C ALA A 254 -5.99 26.79 30.99
N GLU A 255 -5.86 26.91 29.67
CA GLU A 255 -7.01 26.85 28.74
C GLU A 255 -7.78 25.52 28.88
N MET A 256 -7.06 24.39 28.96
CA MET A 256 -7.69 23.08 29.13
C MET A 256 -8.40 22.95 30.48
N LEU A 257 -7.85 23.51 31.56
CA LEU A 257 -8.52 23.60 32.86
C LEU A 257 -9.80 24.45 32.76
N GLY A 258 -9.76 25.55 32.02
CA GLY A 258 -10.93 26.37 31.71
C GLY A 258 -12.05 25.58 31.00
N LEU A 259 -11.69 24.72 30.05
CA LEU A 259 -12.64 23.79 29.43
C LEU A 259 -13.22 22.79 30.45
N LEU A 260 -12.39 22.20 31.31
CA LEU A 260 -12.85 21.22 32.30
C LEU A 260 -13.69 21.85 33.43
N ALA A 261 -13.57 23.16 33.64
CA ALA A 261 -14.34 23.90 34.64
C ALA A 261 -15.86 23.78 34.48
N ALA A 262 -16.36 23.50 33.26
CA ALA A 262 -17.79 23.30 33.02
C ALA A 262 -18.41 22.21 33.92
N THR A 263 -17.62 21.21 34.32
CA THR A 263 -18.05 20.12 35.22
C THR A 263 -17.27 20.04 36.53
N SER A 264 -16.08 20.64 36.58
CA SER A 264 -15.14 20.47 37.69
C SER A 264 -14.56 21.79 38.24
N ALA A 265 -15.24 22.93 38.02
CA ALA A 265 -14.77 24.25 38.46
C ALA A 265 -14.34 24.30 39.93
N ASP A 266 -15.20 23.84 40.85
CA ASP A 266 -14.93 23.90 42.29
C ASP A 266 -13.68 23.11 42.68
N GLU A 267 -13.48 21.95 42.05
CA GLU A 267 -12.30 21.12 42.27
C GLU A 267 -11.03 21.81 41.77
N ILE A 268 -11.07 22.35 40.54
CA ILE A 268 -9.94 23.03 39.91
C ILE A 268 -9.53 24.25 40.74
N VAL A 269 -10.49 25.11 41.10
CA VAL A 269 -10.24 26.31 41.90
C VAL A 269 -9.66 25.95 43.27
N ARG A 270 -10.23 24.96 43.95
CA ARG A 270 -9.70 24.50 45.24
C ARG A 270 -8.24 24.05 45.10
N GLN A 271 -7.94 23.22 44.12
CA GLN A 271 -6.59 22.71 43.91
C GLN A 271 -5.56 23.79 43.50
N LEU A 272 -5.99 24.80 42.73
CA LEU A 272 -5.15 25.96 42.40
C LEU A 272 -4.85 26.79 43.65
N ARG A 273 -5.83 27.01 44.53
CA ARG A 273 -5.65 27.71 45.81
C ARG A 273 -4.69 26.97 46.73
N ASP A 274 -4.88 25.65 46.90
CA ASP A 274 -4.02 24.81 47.74
C ASP A 274 -2.53 24.91 47.30
N ARG A 275 -2.28 24.99 45.98
CA ARG A 275 -0.94 25.16 45.42
C ARG A 275 -0.41 26.58 45.60
N LEU A 276 -1.27 27.60 45.53
CA LEU A 276 -0.89 29.01 45.66
C LEU A 276 -0.24 29.31 47.02
N ASP A 277 -0.79 28.75 48.11
CA ASP A 277 -0.34 29.00 49.48
C ASP A 277 1.11 28.55 49.76
N THR A 278 1.63 27.61 48.98
CA THR A 278 2.95 27.00 49.18
C THR A 278 3.96 27.36 48.08
N SER A 279 3.56 28.23 47.15
CA SER A 279 4.30 28.48 45.90
C SER A 279 5.22 29.71 45.97
N ASP A 280 6.25 29.69 45.12
CA ASP A 280 7.09 30.87 44.88
C ASP A 280 6.36 31.93 44.03
N GLN A 281 6.97 33.11 43.89
CA GLN A 281 6.39 34.22 43.13
C GLN A 281 6.03 33.83 41.68
N LYS A 282 6.87 33.04 41.00
CA LYS A 282 6.67 32.70 39.58
C LYS A 282 5.49 31.74 39.43
N THR A 283 5.41 30.73 40.29
CA THR A 283 4.29 29.79 40.27
C THR A 283 2.99 30.47 40.68
N ARG A 284 3.01 31.40 41.65
CA ARG A 284 1.82 32.20 42.00
C ARG A 284 1.32 33.04 40.82
N LEU A 285 2.21 33.65 40.02
CA LEU A 285 1.83 34.37 38.80
C LEU A 285 1.13 33.45 37.78
N ARG A 286 1.66 32.25 37.54
CA ARG A 286 1.05 31.27 36.62
C ARG A 286 -0.32 30.80 37.11
N ILE A 287 -0.43 30.50 38.41
CA ILE A 287 -1.72 30.13 39.02
C ILE A 287 -2.72 31.27 38.89
N THR A 288 -2.29 32.52 39.10
CA THR A 288 -3.14 33.71 38.93
C THR A 288 -3.66 33.82 37.50
N GLN A 289 -2.79 33.61 36.50
CA GLN A 289 -3.23 33.58 35.10
C GLN A 289 -4.19 32.42 34.83
N ALA A 290 -3.91 31.23 35.35
CA ALA A 290 -4.77 30.06 35.19
C ALA A 290 -6.15 30.21 35.83
N LEU A 291 -6.26 30.89 36.97
CA LEU A 291 -7.56 31.24 37.57
C LEU A 291 -8.38 32.16 36.65
N GLY A 292 -7.73 32.96 35.81
CA GLY A 292 -8.37 33.79 34.78
C GLY A 292 -9.07 32.98 33.69
N GLU A 293 -8.51 31.82 33.34
CA GLU A 293 -9.06 30.92 32.32
C GLU A 293 -10.24 30.08 32.84
N VAL A 294 -10.47 30.03 34.16
CA VAL A 294 -11.52 29.21 34.78
C VAL A 294 -12.81 30.04 34.90
N PRO A 295 -13.87 29.78 34.10
CA PRO A 295 -15.11 30.55 34.11
C PRO A 295 -16.01 30.18 35.30
N ALA A 296 -15.55 30.46 36.53
CA ALA A 296 -16.25 30.13 37.77
C ALA A 296 -16.27 31.32 38.75
N PRO A 297 -17.38 31.56 39.46
CA PRO A 297 -17.45 32.60 40.50
C PRO A 297 -16.37 32.44 41.57
N ALA A 298 -16.05 31.20 41.95
CA ALA A 298 -15.00 30.91 42.92
C ALA A 298 -13.60 31.29 42.42
N ALA A 299 -13.33 31.14 41.12
CA ALA A 299 -12.07 31.56 40.51
C ALA A 299 -11.94 33.08 40.52
N ARG A 300 -13.03 33.79 40.13
CA ARG A 300 -13.11 35.24 40.21
C ARG A 300 -12.93 35.77 41.63
N GLN A 301 -13.51 35.09 42.63
CA GLN A 301 -13.32 35.46 44.03
C GLN A 301 -11.86 35.29 44.46
N ALA A 302 -11.21 34.18 44.09
CA ALA A 302 -9.79 33.97 44.36
C ALA A 302 -8.92 35.06 43.71
N LEU A 303 -9.23 35.48 42.48
CA LEU A 303 -8.54 36.61 41.84
C LEU A 303 -8.73 37.93 42.59
N VAL A 304 -9.93 38.21 43.12
CA VAL A 304 -10.16 39.41 43.94
C VAL A 304 -9.30 39.37 45.22
N GLU A 305 -9.24 38.22 45.89
CA GLU A 305 -8.36 38.03 47.06
C GLU A 305 -6.89 38.27 46.69
N LEU A 306 -6.44 37.83 45.51
CA LEU A 306 -5.08 38.05 45.01
C LEU A 306 -4.78 39.50 44.62
N THR A 307 -5.77 40.38 44.46
CA THR A 307 -5.47 41.82 44.25
C THR A 307 -4.87 42.49 45.48
N GLU A 308 -5.00 41.86 46.65
CA GLU A 308 -4.43 42.31 47.93
C GLU A 308 -3.16 41.52 48.30
N ASP A 309 -2.57 40.78 47.35
CA ASP A 309 -1.36 39.99 47.57
C ASP A 309 -0.16 40.84 48.00
N ASP A 310 0.62 40.32 48.96
CA ASP A 310 1.88 40.95 49.41
C ASP A 310 2.86 41.15 48.25
N ASP A 311 2.82 40.29 47.24
CA ASP A 311 3.61 40.45 46.03
C ASP A 311 2.92 41.37 45.01
N ARG A 312 3.50 42.55 44.81
CA ARG A 312 2.96 43.57 43.89
C ARG A 312 2.71 43.07 42.45
N TRP A 313 3.48 42.10 41.95
CA TRP A 313 3.33 41.61 40.59
C TRP A 313 2.16 40.64 40.49
N VAL A 314 1.97 39.81 41.51
CA VAL A 314 0.80 38.93 41.63
C VAL A 314 -0.47 39.78 41.74
N ALA A 315 -0.48 40.77 42.63
CA ALA A 315 -1.59 41.71 42.79
C ALA A 315 -1.95 42.46 41.50
N ALA A 316 -0.96 43.00 40.80
CA ALA A 316 -1.17 43.69 39.53
C ALA A 316 -1.69 42.76 38.43
N THR A 317 -1.20 41.52 38.38
CA THR A 317 -1.65 40.52 37.40
C THR A 317 -3.10 40.11 37.67
N ALA A 318 -3.48 39.87 38.92
CA ALA A 318 -4.84 39.55 39.30
C ALA A 318 -5.84 40.67 38.91
N ALA A 319 -5.45 41.93 39.15
CA ALA A 319 -6.27 43.09 38.76
C ALA A 319 -6.45 43.16 37.23
N ALA A 320 -5.37 42.99 36.46
CA ALA A 320 -5.43 43.02 35.00
C ALA A 320 -6.31 41.89 34.42
N VAL A 321 -6.22 40.68 34.98
CA VAL A 321 -7.05 39.53 34.55
C VAL A 321 -8.54 39.76 34.86
N LEU A 322 -8.86 40.39 35.99
CA LEU A 322 -10.23 40.76 36.34
C LEU A 322 -10.81 41.83 35.40
N GLU A 323 -9.99 42.77 34.93
CA GLU A 323 -10.41 43.78 33.96
C GLU A 323 -10.69 43.16 32.58
N SER A 324 -9.80 42.29 32.07
CA SER A 324 -9.95 41.67 30.74
C SER A 324 -11.14 40.72 30.64
N THR A 325 -11.48 40.04 31.74
CA THR A 325 -12.64 39.13 31.78
C THR A 325 -13.97 39.89 31.84
N HIS A 326 -13.97 41.15 32.30
CA HIS A 326 -15.15 42.01 32.35
C HIS A 326 -15.53 42.56 30.97
N ASP A 327 -14.54 42.89 30.12
CA ASP A 327 -14.77 43.39 28.75
C ASP A 327 -15.22 42.30 27.77
N SER A 328 -14.90 41.04 28.04
CA SER A 328 -15.26 39.90 27.18
C SER A 328 -16.70 39.39 27.39
N SER A 329 -17.41 39.92 28.39
CA SER A 329 -18.76 39.50 28.79
C SER A 329 -19.85 40.56 28.50
N GLY A 330 -19.49 41.67 27.84
CA GLY A 330 -20.40 42.75 27.41
C GLY A 330 -20.66 42.73 25.91
#